data_AF-A0A7Y3DFH1-F1
#
_entry.id   AF-A0A7Y3DFH1-F1
#
_cell.length_a   1.000
_cell.length_b   1.000
_cell.length_c   1.000
_cell.angle_alpha   90.00
_cell.angle_beta   90.00
_cell.angle_gamma   90.00
#
_symmetry.space_group_name_H-M   'P 1'
#
loop_
_entity.id
_entity.type
_entity.pdbx_description
1 polymer ?
#
loop_
_entity_poly.entity_id
_entity_poly.type
_entity_poly.pdbx_seq_one_letter_code
_entity_poly.pdbx_strand_id
1 'polypeptide(L)'
;MCSVGYGRVSDLENGLEHPLISELTVDTASSVAQFSETIGALRHQFGTAVFEEFEIEIESARKLEAKAQQRRMRAATLAKQITMLQQELEAFEQEATGYERGIQALLGTVVDRVERGYGPAWSPWPVLGFRVWSIKRNGLHGAWVHWRSTHLTATCRNGRLEEDVPHDNRTCGPPSCGIYAVKRLPVLLNSYPIEDPSHFAIGLVALSGRVVEHTRAYRALHARVVALGAVVGRRMILTSDPQRLHEIFADVDAASIGFPDVTANAGEVDERIKDFLTEQERIHTTWTSENNNESSP
;
A
#
# COMPACT_ATOMS: atom_id res chain seq x y z
N MET A 1 -14.25 -8.04 1.39
CA MET A 1 -14.12 -9.44 0.97
C MET A 1 -13.87 -9.47 -0.51
N CYS A 2 -12.59 -9.54 -0.91
CA CYS A 2 -12.12 -10.02 -2.21
C CYS A 2 -10.67 -10.41 -1.95
N SER A 3 -10.44 -11.72 -1.82
CA SER A 3 -9.13 -12.32 -1.64
C SER A 3 -8.41 -12.34 -2.99
N VAL A 4 -7.43 -11.47 -3.17
CA VAL A 4 -6.43 -11.62 -4.24
C VAL A 4 -5.38 -12.56 -3.70
N GLY A 5 -5.51 -13.84 -4.06
CA GLY A 5 -4.50 -14.85 -3.75
C GLY A 5 -3.24 -14.54 -4.54
N TYR A 6 -2.16 -14.24 -3.81
CA TYR A 6 -0.80 -14.37 -4.32
C TYR A 6 -0.59 -15.83 -4.70
N GLY A 7 -0.69 -16.13 -6.00
CA GLY A 7 -0.20 -17.38 -6.54
C GLY A 7 1.32 -17.40 -6.36
N ARG A 8 1.79 -18.30 -5.50
CA ARG A 8 3.22 -18.61 -5.39
C ARG A 8 3.73 -18.99 -6.77
N VAL A 9 4.90 -18.44 -7.13
CA VAL A 9 5.74 -18.93 -8.22
C VAL A 9 6.36 -20.27 -7.78
N SER A 10 5.51 -21.26 -7.56
CA SER A 10 5.89 -22.66 -7.31
C SER A 10 5.12 -23.61 -8.24
N ASP A 11 4.24 -23.07 -9.09
CA ASP A 11 3.40 -23.86 -10.00
C ASP A 11 3.83 -23.73 -11.49
N LEU A 12 4.96 -23.06 -11.76
CA LEU A 12 5.59 -23.01 -13.08
C LEU A 12 6.79 -23.97 -13.22
N GLU A 13 7.14 -24.71 -12.16
CA GLU A 13 8.23 -25.69 -12.19
C GLU A 13 7.84 -27.06 -12.78
N ASN A 14 6.58 -27.27 -13.21
CA ASN A 14 6.10 -28.59 -13.67
C ASN A 14 5.52 -28.59 -15.10
N GLY A 15 6.20 -27.93 -16.06
CA GLY A 15 5.68 -27.84 -17.43
C GLY A 15 6.67 -27.89 -18.58
N LEU A 16 7.99 -27.90 -18.33
CA LEU A 16 9.00 -27.88 -19.40
C LEU A 16 10.14 -28.88 -19.15
N GLU A 17 9.84 -30.06 -18.63
CA GLU A 17 10.61 -31.24 -19.01
C GLU A 17 10.21 -31.63 -20.43
N HIS A 18 10.68 -30.87 -21.41
CA HIS A 18 10.53 -31.24 -22.81
C HIS A 18 11.61 -32.28 -23.13
N PRO A 19 11.28 -33.54 -23.46
CA PRO A 19 12.27 -34.60 -23.69
C PRO A 19 12.97 -34.47 -25.06
N LEU A 20 13.10 -33.26 -25.60
CA LEU A 20 13.58 -33.03 -26.97
C LEU A 20 15.04 -32.61 -27.09
N ILE A 21 15.79 -32.52 -25.98
CA ILE A 21 17.21 -32.12 -26.02
C ILE A 21 18.19 -33.31 -25.82
N SER A 22 17.70 -34.51 -25.54
CA SER A 22 18.56 -35.67 -25.22
C SER A 22 18.81 -36.67 -26.37
N GLU A 23 18.14 -36.59 -27.52
CA GLU A 23 18.22 -37.65 -28.55
C GLU A 23 18.43 -37.15 -29.99
N LEU A 24 18.93 -35.93 -30.18
CA LEU A 24 19.30 -35.42 -31.51
C LEU A 24 20.81 -35.28 -31.70
N THR A 25 21.58 -36.19 -31.13
CA THR A 25 22.90 -36.56 -31.67
C THR A 25 22.72 -37.67 -32.70
N VAL A 26 21.94 -37.42 -33.76
CA VAL A 26 22.15 -38.17 -35.00
C VAL A 26 23.47 -37.65 -35.53
N ASP A 27 24.50 -38.49 -35.50
CA ASP A 27 25.84 -38.15 -35.97
C ASP A 27 25.75 -37.65 -37.42
N THR A 28 25.77 -36.34 -37.60
CA THR A 28 25.24 -35.65 -38.80
C THR A 28 26.18 -35.74 -39.99
N ALA A 29 27.48 -35.96 -39.74
CA ALA A 29 28.44 -36.32 -40.77
C ALA A 29 28.15 -37.72 -41.35
N SER A 30 27.52 -38.59 -40.55
CA SER A 30 27.22 -39.96 -40.91
C SER A 30 26.13 -40.06 -41.97
N SER A 31 25.05 -39.26 -41.96
CA SER A 31 23.93 -39.47 -42.92
C SER A 31 24.25 -39.06 -44.36
N VAL A 32 25.00 -37.97 -44.57
CA VAL A 32 25.39 -37.50 -45.92
C VAL A 32 26.50 -38.38 -46.50
N ALA A 33 27.46 -38.76 -45.65
CA ALA A 33 28.46 -39.74 -46.01
C ALA A 33 27.78 -41.07 -46.36
N GLN A 34 26.85 -41.55 -45.54
CA GLN A 34 26.06 -42.76 -45.79
C GLN A 34 25.20 -42.65 -47.05
N PHE A 35 24.54 -41.52 -47.34
CA PHE A 35 23.75 -41.38 -48.56
C PHE A 35 24.65 -41.39 -49.80
N SER A 36 25.75 -40.64 -49.78
CA SER A 36 26.72 -40.61 -50.88
C SER A 36 27.43 -41.95 -51.07
N GLU A 37 27.73 -42.65 -49.98
CA GLU A 37 28.34 -43.99 -49.95
C GLU A 37 27.33 -45.06 -50.40
N THR A 38 26.07 -44.96 -50.01
CA THR A 38 24.98 -45.85 -50.47
C THR A 38 24.72 -45.65 -51.97
N ILE A 39 24.65 -44.42 -52.46
CA ILE A 39 24.54 -44.12 -53.90
C ILE A 39 25.78 -44.62 -54.66
N GLY A 40 26.98 -44.46 -54.10
CA GLY A 40 28.22 -44.98 -54.67
C GLY A 40 28.24 -46.51 -54.75
N ALA A 41 27.80 -47.19 -53.69
CA ALA A 41 27.71 -48.65 -53.61
C ALA A 41 26.68 -49.20 -54.60
N LEU A 42 25.50 -48.58 -54.70
CA LEU A 42 24.47 -48.94 -55.66
C LEU A 42 24.96 -48.72 -57.11
N ARG A 43 25.68 -47.63 -57.39
CA ARG A 43 26.26 -47.37 -58.72
C ARG A 43 27.31 -48.41 -59.10
N HIS A 44 28.11 -48.86 -58.15
CA HIS A 44 29.08 -49.94 -58.34
C HIS A 44 28.38 -51.30 -58.56
N GLN A 45 27.25 -51.55 -57.90
CA GLN A 45 26.53 -52.83 -57.96
C GLN A 45 25.66 -53.00 -59.23
N PHE A 46 25.01 -51.94 -59.71
CA PHE A 46 24.03 -52.01 -60.81
C PHE A 46 24.54 -51.44 -62.15
N GLY A 47 25.75 -50.88 -62.18
CA GLY A 47 26.35 -50.31 -63.39
C GLY A 47 25.78 -48.93 -63.76
N THR A 48 26.50 -48.22 -64.63
CA THR A 48 26.20 -46.81 -64.96
C THR A 48 24.90 -46.62 -65.75
N ALA A 49 24.52 -47.57 -66.61
CA ALA A 49 23.36 -47.45 -67.49
C ALA A 49 22.01 -47.46 -66.74
N VAL A 50 21.92 -48.18 -65.63
CA VAL A 50 20.71 -48.21 -64.78
C VAL A 50 20.59 -46.93 -63.94
N PHE A 51 21.71 -46.26 -63.66
CA PHE A 51 21.75 -45.03 -62.86
C PHE A 51 21.38 -43.77 -63.65
N GLU A 52 21.57 -43.77 -64.98
CA GLU A 52 21.12 -42.68 -65.86
C GLU A 52 19.59 -42.53 -65.86
N GLU A 53 18.85 -43.63 -65.65
CA GLU A 53 17.38 -43.62 -65.59
C GLU A 53 16.82 -42.92 -64.35
N PHE A 54 17.60 -42.82 -63.26
CA PHE A 54 17.19 -42.24 -61.96
C PHE A 54 17.98 -40.98 -61.57
N GLU A 55 18.69 -40.37 -62.52
CA GLU A 55 19.60 -39.25 -62.24
C GLU A 55 18.87 -38.03 -61.65
N ILE A 56 17.64 -37.77 -62.11
CA ILE A 56 16.81 -36.65 -61.66
C ILE A 56 16.39 -36.82 -60.19
N GLU A 57 15.98 -38.03 -59.81
CA GLU A 57 15.59 -38.39 -58.44
C GLU A 57 16.78 -38.30 -57.49
N ILE A 58 17.95 -38.81 -57.91
CA ILE A 58 19.18 -38.76 -57.12
C ILE A 58 19.62 -37.31 -56.90
N GLU A 59 19.59 -36.47 -57.94
CA GLU A 59 19.94 -35.06 -57.82
C GLU A 59 18.93 -34.27 -56.97
N SER A 60 17.64 -34.62 -57.06
CA SER A 60 16.60 -34.04 -56.22
C SER A 60 16.77 -34.42 -54.75
N ALA A 61 17.12 -35.68 -54.47
CA ALA A 61 17.42 -36.17 -53.11
C ALA A 61 18.63 -35.45 -52.52
N ARG A 62 19.72 -35.26 -53.29
CA ARG A 62 20.89 -34.47 -52.87
C ARG A 62 20.54 -33.04 -52.49
N LYS A 63 19.71 -32.36 -53.30
CA LYS A 63 19.26 -30.99 -53.03
C LYS A 63 18.42 -30.90 -51.76
N LEU A 64 17.53 -31.87 -51.52
CA LEU A 64 16.73 -31.92 -50.31
C LEU A 64 17.59 -32.19 -49.07
N GLU A 65 18.58 -33.07 -49.18
CA GLU A 65 19.53 -33.35 -48.11
C GLU A 65 20.37 -32.12 -47.75
N ALA A 66 20.92 -31.41 -48.73
CA ALA A 66 21.66 -30.17 -48.51
C ALA A 66 20.80 -29.10 -47.81
N LYS A 67 19.53 -28.94 -48.22
CA LYS A 67 18.58 -28.04 -47.53
C LYS A 67 18.30 -28.50 -46.11
N ALA A 68 18.10 -29.79 -45.88
CA ALA A 68 17.88 -30.34 -44.55
C ALA A 68 19.09 -30.10 -43.63
N GLN A 69 20.31 -30.30 -44.14
CA GLN A 69 21.55 -30.01 -43.41
C GLN A 69 21.65 -28.52 -43.05
N GLN A 70 21.37 -27.62 -44.00
CA GLN A 70 21.36 -26.18 -43.74
C GLN A 70 20.34 -25.80 -42.65
N ARG A 71 19.12 -26.36 -42.69
CA ARG A 71 18.09 -26.11 -41.67
C ARG A 71 18.49 -26.64 -40.30
N ARG A 72 19.11 -27.81 -40.23
CA ARG A 72 19.64 -28.38 -38.97
C ARG A 72 20.77 -27.53 -38.38
N MET A 73 21.71 -27.05 -39.21
CA MET A 73 22.76 -26.13 -38.76
C MET A 73 22.18 -24.83 -38.20
N ARG A 74 21.14 -24.28 -38.84
CA ARG A 74 20.44 -23.10 -38.32
C ARG A 74 19.73 -23.40 -37.00
N ALA A 75 19.06 -24.55 -36.89
CA ALA A 75 18.41 -24.97 -35.65
C ALA A 75 19.42 -25.12 -34.50
N ALA A 76 20.59 -25.72 -34.73
CA ALA A 76 21.66 -25.83 -33.74
C ALA A 76 22.19 -24.45 -33.31
N THR A 77 22.27 -23.49 -34.25
CA THR A 77 22.65 -22.11 -33.93
C THR A 77 21.60 -21.41 -33.06
N LEU A 78 20.32 -21.57 -33.40
CA LEU A 78 19.21 -21.02 -32.61
C LEU A 78 19.14 -21.64 -31.22
N ALA A 79 19.38 -22.95 -31.10
CA ALA A 79 19.43 -23.64 -29.80
C ALA A 79 20.51 -23.03 -28.89
N LYS A 80 21.71 -22.76 -29.42
CA LYS A 80 22.77 -22.06 -28.69
C LYS A 80 22.33 -20.66 -28.25
N GLN A 81 21.67 -19.91 -29.14
CA GLN A 81 21.17 -18.57 -28.81
C GLN A 81 20.10 -18.61 -27.71
N ILE A 82 19.20 -19.59 -27.73
CA ILE A 82 18.20 -19.80 -26.67
C ILE A 82 18.90 -20.05 -25.33
N THR A 83 19.90 -20.93 -25.30
CA THR A 83 20.65 -21.19 -24.06
C THR A 83 21.35 -19.94 -23.53
N MET A 84 21.96 -19.13 -24.40
CA MET A 84 22.56 -17.85 -23.98
C MET A 84 21.53 -16.88 -23.42
N LEU A 85 20.38 -16.72 -24.08
CA LEU A 85 19.31 -15.85 -23.62
C LEU A 85 18.70 -16.32 -22.30
N GLN A 86 18.60 -17.64 -22.09
CA GLN A 86 18.15 -18.21 -20.81
C GLN A 86 19.12 -17.87 -19.68
N GLN A 87 20.43 -17.98 -19.92
CA GLN A 87 21.46 -17.60 -18.94
C GLN A 87 21.44 -16.10 -18.64
N GLU A 88 21.23 -15.26 -19.66
CA GLU A 88 21.14 -13.81 -19.49
C GLU A 88 19.87 -13.40 -18.72
N LEU A 89 18.74 -14.06 -18.99
CA LEU A 89 17.50 -13.86 -18.24
C LEU A 89 17.67 -14.22 -16.76
N GLU A 90 18.27 -15.38 -16.47
CA GLU A 90 18.55 -15.81 -15.10
C GLU A 90 19.46 -14.80 -14.36
N ALA A 91 20.47 -14.28 -15.04
CA ALA A 91 21.34 -13.25 -14.48
C ALA A 91 20.57 -11.96 -14.16
N PHE A 92 19.69 -11.50 -15.06
CA PHE A 92 18.86 -10.32 -14.80
C PHE A 92 17.85 -10.53 -13.67
N GLU A 93 17.26 -11.71 -13.54
CA GLU A 93 16.36 -12.03 -12.42
C GLU A 93 17.10 -12.02 -11.08
N GLN A 94 18.32 -12.56 -11.04
CA GLN A 94 19.19 -12.50 -9.87
C GLN A 94 19.57 -11.05 -9.53
N GLU A 95 19.88 -10.23 -10.53
CA GLU A 95 20.20 -8.81 -10.36
C GLU A 95 19.00 -8.02 -9.83
N ALA A 96 17.81 -8.20 -10.42
CA ALA A 96 16.56 -7.60 -9.97
C ALA A 96 16.25 -7.96 -8.50
N THR A 97 16.40 -9.23 -8.14
CA THR A 97 16.27 -9.69 -6.76
C THR A 97 17.31 -9.02 -5.85
N GLY A 98 18.52 -8.81 -6.34
CA GLY A 98 19.56 -8.04 -5.64
C GLY A 98 19.15 -6.59 -5.38
N TYR A 99 18.60 -5.91 -6.38
CA TYR A 99 18.08 -4.55 -6.25
C TYR A 99 16.92 -4.46 -5.26
N GLU A 100 15.97 -5.40 -5.30
CA GLU A 100 14.86 -5.45 -4.35
C GLU A 100 15.36 -5.57 -2.90
N ARG A 101 16.34 -6.45 -2.65
CA ARG A 101 16.98 -6.55 -1.32
C ARG A 101 17.68 -5.26 -0.93
N GLY A 102 18.36 -4.60 -1.87
CA GLY A 102 18.99 -3.29 -1.66
C GLY A 102 17.97 -2.21 -1.27
N ILE A 103 16.84 -2.15 -1.98
CA ILE A 103 15.73 -1.24 -1.67
C ILE A 103 15.19 -1.51 -0.26
N GLN A 104 14.93 -2.77 0.08
CA GLN A 104 14.44 -3.15 1.41
C GLN A 104 15.41 -2.74 2.53
N ALA A 105 16.72 -2.93 2.32
CA ALA A 105 17.73 -2.51 3.30
C ALA A 105 17.79 -0.99 3.47
N LEU A 106 17.68 -0.23 2.37
CA LEU A 106 17.62 1.23 2.41
C LEU A 106 16.35 1.72 3.11
N LEU A 107 15.19 1.13 2.80
CA LEU A 107 13.93 1.44 3.47
C LEU A 107 14.01 1.16 4.98
N GLY A 108 14.55 0.00 5.39
CA GLY A 108 14.78 -0.30 6.80
C GLY A 108 15.65 0.75 7.49
N THR A 109 16.75 1.18 6.84
CA THR A 109 17.62 2.24 7.37
C THR A 109 16.89 3.58 7.54
N VAL A 110 16.02 3.92 6.59
CA VAL A 110 15.20 5.14 6.66
C VAL A 110 14.20 5.05 7.82
N VAL A 111 13.51 3.92 7.95
CA VAL A 111 12.58 3.65 9.06
C VAL A 111 13.30 3.77 10.40
N ASP A 112 14.45 3.12 10.58
CA ASP A 112 15.24 3.19 11.82
C ASP A 112 15.68 4.62 12.16
N ARG A 113 15.97 5.44 11.15
CA ARG A 113 16.33 6.85 11.35
C ARG A 113 15.12 7.67 11.78
N VAL A 114 13.96 7.42 11.17
CA VAL A 114 12.69 8.05 11.52
C VAL A 114 12.28 7.65 12.95
N GLU A 115 12.32 6.37 13.29
CA GLU A 115 11.97 5.88 14.63
C GLU A 115 12.91 6.44 15.71
N ARG A 116 14.22 6.55 15.45
CA ARG A 116 15.14 7.21 16.38
C ARG A 116 14.88 8.71 16.54
N GLY A 117 14.42 9.39 15.49
CA GLY A 117 14.14 10.82 15.52
C GLY A 117 12.78 11.18 16.11
N TYR A 118 11.77 10.33 15.92
CA TYR A 118 10.37 10.64 16.19
C TYR A 118 9.64 9.63 17.09
N GLY A 119 10.32 8.56 17.49
CA GLY A 119 9.77 7.45 18.29
C GLY A 119 9.06 6.37 17.45
N PRO A 120 8.76 5.21 18.06
CA PRO A 120 8.03 4.13 17.40
C PRO A 120 6.57 4.51 17.10
N ALA A 121 5.98 3.91 16.06
CA ALA A 121 4.60 4.18 15.61
C ALA A 121 4.33 5.65 15.22
N TRP A 122 5.34 6.30 14.64
CA TRP A 122 5.21 7.60 13.99
C TRP A 122 4.54 7.47 12.62
N SER A 123 3.60 8.37 12.31
CA SER A 123 2.99 8.47 10.99
C SER A 123 3.39 9.80 10.33
N PRO A 124 3.86 9.80 9.06
CA PRO A 124 4.14 11.03 8.32
C PRO A 124 2.87 11.85 8.04
N TRP A 125 1.71 11.20 8.09
CA TRP A 125 0.40 11.81 7.89
C TRP A 125 -0.40 11.81 9.19
N PRO A 126 -1.17 12.87 9.48
CA PRO A 126 -2.00 12.87 10.68
C PRO A 126 -3.04 11.75 10.62
N VAL A 127 -3.12 10.94 11.67
CA VAL A 127 -4.14 9.90 11.80
C VAL A 127 -5.43 10.57 12.29
N LEU A 128 -6.52 10.45 11.55
CA LEU A 128 -7.78 11.06 11.92
C LEU A 128 -8.52 10.22 12.97
N GLY A 129 -9.23 10.89 13.87
CA GLY A 129 -10.13 10.25 14.82
C GLY A 129 -11.13 11.23 15.40
N PHE A 130 -12.14 10.71 16.10
CA PHE A 130 -13.21 11.51 16.69
C PHE A 130 -13.08 11.58 18.20
N ARG A 131 -13.40 12.74 18.76
CA ARG A 131 -13.34 12.99 20.19
C ARG A 131 -14.54 13.79 20.66
N VAL A 132 -14.95 13.55 21.91
CA VAL A 132 -16.01 14.30 22.61
C VAL A 132 -15.39 15.14 23.73
N TRP A 133 -15.99 16.31 23.96
CA TRP A 133 -15.74 17.18 25.10
C TRP A 133 -17.04 17.55 25.77
N SER A 134 -17.02 17.62 27.11
CA SER A 134 -18.06 18.28 27.88
C SER A 134 -17.78 19.77 27.91
N ILE A 135 -18.80 20.59 27.70
CA ILE A 135 -18.67 22.05 27.81
C ILE A 135 -19.03 22.44 29.24
N LYS A 136 -18.10 23.12 29.92
CA LYS A 136 -18.27 23.60 31.30
C LYS A 136 -18.00 25.11 31.35
N ARG A 137 -18.29 25.76 32.49
CA ARG A 137 -18.16 27.22 32.72
C ARG A 137 -16.83 27.86 32.30
N ASN A 138 -15.78 27.09 32.08
CA ASN A 138 -14.46 27.58 31.71
C ASN A 138 -13.88 26.95 30.44
N GLY A 139 -14.71 26.34 29.57
CA GLY A 139 -14.29 25.84 28.27
C GLY A 139 -14.57 24.34 28.03
N LEU A 140 -13.82 23.75 27.10
CA LEU A 140 -14.02 22.37 26.62
C LEU A 140 -13.15 21.39 27.41
N HIS A 141 -13.78 20.40 28.04
CA HIS A 141 -13.09 19.40 28.85
C HIS A 141 -13.16 18.03 28.21
N GLY A 142 -11.99 17.40 28.03
CA GLY A 142 -11.96 15.95 27.90
C GLY A 142 -12.22 15.29 29.26
N ALA A 143 -12.17 13.97 29.32
CA ALA A 143 -12.43 13.21 30.55
C ALA A 143 -11.63 13.70 31.79
N TRP A 144 -10.41 14.22 31.60
CA TRP A 144 -9.51 14.60 32.71
C TRP A 144 -8.74 15.91 32.51
N VAL A 145 -8.85 16.53 31.35
CA VAL A 145 -8.00 17.65 30.95
C VAL A 145 -8.85 18.70 30.26
N HIS A 146 -8.66 19.95 30.68
CA HIS A 146 -9.20 21.14 30.03
C HIS A 146 -8.38 21.44 28.76
N TRP A 147 -9.05 21.52 27.61
CA TRP A 147 -8.45 21.95 26.35
C TRP A 147 -8.60 23.46 26.19
N ARG A 148 -7.51 24.19 26.43
CA ARG A 148 -7.44 25.66 26.27
C ARG A 148 -7.06 26.12 24.86
N SER A 149 -6.82 25.16 23.97
CA SER A 149 -6.34 25.36 22.62
C SER A 149 -6.85 24.23 21.74
N THR A 150 -6.89 24.49 20.45
CA THR A 150 -7.14 23.48 19.41
C THR A 150 -6.06 22.40 19.36
N HIS A 151 -4.95 22.60 20.06
CA HIS A 151 -3.85 21.64 20.17
C HIS A 151 -3.73 21.12 21.60
N LEU A 152 -3.53 19.81 21.74
CA LEU A 152 -3.13 19.20 22.99
C LEU A 152 -1.92 18.31 22.75
N THR A 153 -0.98 18.35 23.69
CA THR A 153 0.12 17.38 23.81
C THR A 153 -0.12 16.57 25.08
N ALA A 154 -0.15 15.25 24.96
CA ALA A 154 -0.24 14.36 26.10
C ALA A 154 1.07 14.36 26.88
N THR A 155 0.93 14.35 28.20
CA THR A 155 2.04 14.22 29.14
C THR A 155 1.77 13.02 30.04
N CYS A 156 2.81 12.25 30.36
CA CYS A 156 2.70 11.20 31.36
C CYS A 156 2.52 11.82 32.75
N ARG A 157 1.46 11.44 33.49
CA ARG A 157 1.21 11.95 34.86
C ARG A 157 2.22 11.44 35.89
N ASN A 158 2.93 10.35 35.59
CA ASN A 158 3.95 9.80 36.47
C ASN A 158 5.28 10.59 36.43
N GLY A 159 5.33 11.73 35.72
CA GLY A 159 6.46 12.67 35.78
C GLY A 159 7.72 12.23 35.04
N ARG A 160 7.67 11.12 34.28
CA ARG A 160 8.76 10.70 33.40
C ARG A 160 8.70 11.52 32.12
N LEU A 161 9.38 12.66 32.13
CA LEU A 161 9.41 13.64 31.04
C LEU A 161 10.15 13.14 29.78
N GLU A 162 10.88 12.03 29.89
CA GLU A 162 11.74 11.47 28.83
C GLU A 162 11.16 10.19 28.17
N GLU A 163 9.93 9.78 28.51
CA GLU A 163 9.32 8.57 27.91
C GLU A 163 8.39 8.89 26.73
N ASP A 164 8.45 8.05 25.68
CA ASP A 164 7.62 8.13 24.47
C ASP A 164 6.12 7.91 24.76
N VAL A 165 5.36 8.98 25.00
CA VAL A 165 3.90 8.93 25.19
C VAL A 165 3.17 8.80 23.84
N PRO A 166 2.10 7.99 23.72
CA PRO A 166 1.57 7.05 24.71
C PRO A 166 2.48 5.83 24.93
N HIS A 167 2.58 5.42 26.19
CA HIS A 167 3.24 4.16 26.52
C HIS A 167 2.40 2.97 26.04
N ASP A 168 3.07 2.02 25.39
CA ASP A 168 2.44 0.78 24.89
C ASP A 168 2.22 -0.24 26.01
N ASN A 169 3.09 -0.22 27.03
CA ASN A 169 2.87 -1.00 28.24
C ASN A 169 1.74 -0.36 29.06
N ARG A 170 0.72 -1.15 29.42
CA ARG A 170 -0.44 -0.72 30.24
C ARG A 170 -0.06 -0.36 31.69
N THR A 171 1.19 -0.02 31.94
CA THR A 171 1.76 0.32 33.25
C THR A 171 1.37 1.73 33.70
N CYS A 172 0.97 2.62 32.78
CA CYS A 172 0.26 3.84 33.16
C CYS A 172 -1.11 3.48 33.76
N GLY A 173 -1.29 3.69 35.07
CA GLY A 173 -2.60 3.60 35.72
C GLY A 173 -3.63 4.56 35.10
N PRO A 174 -4.94 4.40 35.41
CA PRO A 174 -5.97 5.28 34.90
C PRO A 174 -5.79 6.73 35.41
N PRO A 175 -5.94 7.75 34.54
CA PRO A 175 -6.16 7.63 33.10
C PRO A 175 -4.88 7.24 32.36
N SER A 176 -5.01 6.23 31.51
CA SER A 176 -3.98 5.79 30.56
C SER A 176 -3.40 6.96 29.76
N CYS A 177 -2.08 6.92 29.56
CA CYS A 177 -1.30 7.91 28.85
C CYS A 177 -1.78 8.12 27.39
N GLY A 178 -1.57 9.32 26.84
CA GLY A 178 -1.95 9.68 25.47
C GLY A 178 -3.36 10.25 25.28
N ILE A 179 -3.52 10.96 24.17
CA ILE A 179 -4.79 11.57 23.75
C ILE A 179 -5.63 10.51 23.07
N TYR A 180 -6.76 10.17 23.69
CA TYR A 180 -7.72 9.22 23.14
C TYR A 180 -8.61 9.87 22.07
N ALA A 181 -8.78 9.18 20.95
CA ALA A 181 -9.77 9.46 19.92
C ALA A 181 -10.28 8.15 19.33
N VAL A 182 -11.58 8.03 19.04
CA VAL A 182 -12.15 6.81 18.45
C VAL A 182 -12.00 6.84 16.93
N LYS A 183 -11.96 5.66 16.30
CA LYS A 183 -11.82 5.55 14.84
C LYS A 183 -13.06 5.95 14.06
N ARG A 184 -14.25 5.77 14.65
CA ARG A 184 -15.52 5.95 13.95
C ARG A 184 -16.50 6.70 14.83
N LEU A 185 -17.13 7.73 14.26
CA LEU A 185 -18.08 8.57 14.97
C LEU A 185 -19.26 7.79 15.61
N PRO A 186 -19.89 6.79 14.96
CA PRO A 186 -20.93 5.99 15.61
C PRO A 186 -20.45 5.23 16.85
N VAL A 187 -19.17 4.83 16.89
CA VAL A 187 -18.59 4.17 18.06
C VAL A 187 -18.44 5.15 19.22
N LEU A 188 -18.10 6.42 18.93
CA LEU A 188 -18.01 7.47 19.95
C LEU A 188 -19.34 7.64 20.67
N LEU A 189 -20.39 7.90 19.88
CA LEU A 189 -21.73 8.24 20.37
C LEU A 189 -22.38 7.10 21.14
N ASN A 190 -22.11 5.85 20.74
CA ASN A 190 -22.62 4.67 21.45
C ASN A 190 -21.82 4.31 22.71
N SER A 191 -20.56 4.75 22.82
CA SER A 191 -19.66 4.34 23.92
C SER A 191 -19.45 5.42 24.98
N TYR A 192 -19.77 6.68 24.66
CA TYR A 192 -19.60 7.83 25.54
C TYR A 192 -20.92 8.59 25.67
N PRO A 193 -21.69 8.34 26.75
CA PRO A 193 -22.92 9.08 26.97
C PRO A 193 -22.61 10.56 27.18
N ILE A 194 -23.27 11.40 26.40
CA ILE A 194 -23.22 12.85 26.58
C ILE A 194 -23.97 13.18 27.87
N GLU A 195 -23.24 13.66 28.88
CA GLU A 195 -23.82 13.97 30.21
C GLU A 195 -24.85 15.10 30.16
N ASP A 196 -24.58 16.13 29.35
CA ASP A 196 -25.49 17.26 29.10
C ASP A 196 -25.67 17.44 27.58
N PRO A 197 -26.80 16.97 27.01
CA PRO A 197 -27.12 17.14 25.59
C PRO A 197 -27.24 18.60 25.14
N SER A 198 -27.33 19.56 26.07
CA SER A 198 -27.34 20.99 25.75
C SER A 198 -25.95 21.63 25.79
N HIS A 199 -24.92 20.96 26.29
CA HIS A 199 -23.56 21.50 26.45
C HIS A 199 -22.48 20.45 26.15
N PHE A 200 -22.28 20.15 24.88
CA PHE A 200 -21.25 19.21 24.44
C PHE A 200 -20.63 19.61 23.11
N ALA A 201 -19.45 19.05 22.84
CA ALA A 201 -18.79 19.19 21.55
C ALA A 201 -18.23 17.84 21.10
N ILE A 202 -18.32 17.60 19.79
CA ILE A 202 -17.68 16.49 19.11
C ILE A 202 -16.79 17.07 18.03
N GLY A 203 -15.62 16.50 17.83
CA GLY A 203 -14.71 17.00 16.82
C GLY A 203 -13.89 15.90 16.20
N LEU A 204 -13.49 16.21 14.97
CA LEU A 204 -12.48 15.48 14.24
C LEU A 204 -11.11 16.02 14.68
N VAL A 205 -10.21 15.12 15.03
CA VAL A 205 -8.85 15.44 15.45
C VAL A 205 -7.83 14.76 14.55
N ALA A 206 -6.80 15.51 14.20
CA ALA A 206 -5.59 15.05 13.54
C ALA A 206 -4.55 14.67 14.59
N LEU A 207 -4.25 13.37 14.68
CA LEU A 207 -3.32 12.79 15.64
C LEU A 207 -1.92 12.70 15.04
N SER A 208 -0.89 13.01 15.82
CA SER A 208 0.50 13.00 15.35
C SER A 208 1.50 12.72 16.48
N GLY A 209 2.78 12.64 16.11
CA GLY A 209 3.82 12.07 16.96
C GLY A 209 3.69 10.55 17.00
N ARG A 210 3.91 9.94 18.16
CA ARG A 210 3.60 8.54 18.38
C ARG A 210 2.08 8.33 18.42
N VAL A 211 1.58 7.43 17.58
CA VAL A 211 0.16 7.03 17.55
C VAL A 211 0.05 5.53 17.73
N VAL A 212 -0.52 5.10 18.84
CA VAL A 212 -0.80 3.69 19.13
C VAL A 212 -2.24 3.37 18.75
N GLU A 213 -2.40 2.42 17.84
CA GLU A 213 -3.70 1.93 17.41
C GLU A 213 -4.22 0.82 18.32
N HIS A 214 -5.48 0.95 18.76
CA HIS A 214 -6.24 -0.09 19.44
C HIS A 214 -7.42 -0.53 18.56
N THR A 215 -8.14 -1.57 18.97
CA THR A 215 -9.25 -2.13 18.17
C THR A 215 -10.28 -1.09 17.72
N ARG A 216 -10.67 -0.15 18.60
CA ARG A 216 -11.74 0.84 18.34
C ARG A 216 -11.29 2.30 18.35
N ALA A 217 -10.03 2.56 18.72
CA ALA A 217 -9.55 3.90 19.00
C ALA A 217 -8.05 4.01 18.82
N TYR A 218 -7.56 5.25 18.87
CA TYR A 218 -6.15 5.61 18.90
C TYR A 218 -5.79 6.25 20.23
N ARG A 219 -4.50 6.17 20.56
CA ARG A 219 -3.86 7.03 21.55
C ARG A 219 -2.71 7.74 20.86
N ALA A 220 -2.61 9.05 21.04
CA ALA A 220 -1.57 9.84 20.39
C ALA A 220 -0.81 10.74 21.35
N LEU A 221 0.40 11.11 20.97
CA LEU A 221 1.17 12.15 21.65
C LEU A 221 0.53 13.53 21.44
N HIS A 222 0.25 13.87 20.19
CA HIS A 222 -0.32 15.16 19.83
C HIS A 222 -1.68 15.00 19.16
N ALA A 223 -2.55 15.96 19.40
CA ALA A 223 -3.81 16.08 18.69
C ALA A 223 -4.10 17.54 18.36
N ARG A 224 -4.56 17.77 17.12
CA ARG A 224 -5.06 19.05 16.64
C ARG A 224 -6.51 18.90 16.22
N VAL A 225 -7.39 19.76 16.67
CA VAL A 225 -8.79 19.80 16.22
C VAL A 225 -8.83 20.36 14.80
N VAL A 226 -9.49 19.64 13.90
CA VAL A 226 -9.65 20.05 12.49
C VAL A 226 -11.08 20.45 12.15
N ALA A 227 -12.06 19.90 12.87
CA ALA A 227 -13.45 20.27 12.74
C ALA A 227 -14.19 20.03 14.06
N LEU A 228 -15.25 20.80 14.29
CA LEU A 228 -16.05 20.77 15.51
C LEU A 228 -17.55 20.90 15.18
N GLY A 229 -18.33 20.00 15.76
CA GLY A 229 -19.76 20.17 15.95
C GLY A 229 -20.07 20.29 17.45
N ALA A 230 -20.75 21.36 17.88
CA ALA A 230 -21.04 21.58 19.29
C ALA A 230 -22.46 22.11 19.50
N VAL A 231 -23.01 21.82 20.68
CA VAL A 231 -24.25 22.38 21.20
C VAL A 231 -23.92 23.16 22.47
N VAL A 232 -24.31 24.44 22.50
CA VAL A 232 -24.11 25.35 23.64
C VAL A 232 -25.45 26.00 23.98
N GLY A 233 -26.10 25.48 25.00
CA GLY A 233 -27.48 25.82 25.35
C GLY A 233 -28.43 25.50 24.20
N ARG A 234 -28.89 26.56 23.52
CA ARG A 234 -29.77 26.46 22.34
C ARG A 234 -29.04 26.69 21.03
N ARG A 235 -27.72 26.83 20.99
CA ARG A 235 -26.98 27.14 19.76
C ARG A 235 -26.23 25.92 19.24
N MET A 236 -26.17 25.78 17.93
CA MET A 236 -25.37 24.75 17.27
C MET A 236 -24.25 25.39 16.47
N ILE A 237 -23.05 24.89 16.71
CA ILE A 237 -21.82 25.34 16.10
C ILE A 237 -21.32 24.20 15.22
N LEU A 238 -21.19 24.44 13.92
CA LEU A 238 -20.55 23.53 12.96
C LEU A 238 -19.45 24.33 12.26
N THR A 239 -18.19 23.96 12.45
CA THR A 239 -17.08 24.70 11.84
C THR A 239 -15.82 23.85 11.68
N SER A 240 -15.09 24.10 10.59
CA SER A 240 -13.71 23.66 10.37
C SER A 240 -12.77 24.85 10.11
N ASP A 241 -13.27 26.08 10.24
CA ASP A 241 -12.45 27.29 10.13
C ASP A 241 -11.46 27.36 11.30
N PRO A 242 -10.14 27.33 11.05
CA PRO A 242 -9.13 27.37 12.10
C PRO A 242 -9.25 28.56 13.06
N GLN A 243 -9.67 29.73 12.56
CA GLN A 243 -9.83 30.91 13.41
C GLN A 243 -11.00 30.73 14.37
N ARG A 244 -12.16 30.29 13.85
CA ARG A 244 -13.33 29.98 14.69
C ARG A 244 -13.05 28.89 15.70
N LEU A 245 -12.33 27.84 15.31
CA LEU A 245 -11.90 26.80 16.24
C LEU A 245 -11.03 27.37 17.36
N HIS A 246 -10.10 28.27 17.05
CA HIS A 246 -9.29 28.94 18.06
C HIS A 246 -10.14 29.76 19.04
N GLU A 247 -11.08 30.56 18.53
CA GLU A 247 -12.02 31.36 19.33
C GLU A 247 -12.86 30.48 20.28
N ILE A 248 -13.41 29.38 19.77
CA ILE A 248 -14.25 28.44 20.55
C ILE A 248 -13.46 27.80 21.70
N PHE A 249 -12.22 27.38 21.45
CA PHE A 249 -11.39 26.76 22.48
C PHE A 249 -10.84 27.75 23.51
N ALA A 250 -10.82 29.05 23.17
CA ALA A 250 -10.48 30.12 24.11
C ALA A 250 -11.68 30.49 25.00
N ASP A 251 -12.86 30.71 24.40
CA ASP A 251 -14.10 31.04 25.09
C ASP A 251 -15.32 30.60 24.27
N VAL A 252 -15.84 29.43 24.61
CA VAL A 252 -16.96 28.80 23.88
C VAL A 252 -18.28 29.55 24.05
N ASP A 253 -18.50 30.19 25.20
CA ASP A 253 -19.74 30.93 25.46
C ASP A 253 -19.76 32.20 24.61
N ALA A 254 -18.66 32.96 24.60
CA ALA A 254 -18.53 34.16 23.77
C ALA A 254 -18.57 33.83 22.27
N ALA A 255 -17.84 32.79 21.84
CA ALA A 255 -17.80 32.36 20.45
C ALA A 255 -19.17 31.88 19.93
N SER A 256 -20.04 31.36 20.81
CA SER A 256 -21.36 30.86 20.44
C SER A 256 -22.34 31.96 20.01
N ILE A 257 -22.15 33.22 20.41
CA ILE A 257 -23.14 34.31 20.24
C ILE A 257 -23.51 34.56 18.77
N GLY A 258 -22.58 34.31 17.84
CA GLY A 258 -22.79 34.49 16.40
C GLY A 258 -23.47 33.32 15.68
N PHE A 259 -23.79 32.23 16.39
CA PHE A 259 -24.37 31.01 15.79
C PHE A 259 -25.89 30.97 15.95
N PRO A 260 -26.60 30.38 14.98
CA PRO A 260 -28.06 30.32 15.01
C PRO A 260 -28.56 29.46 16.19
N ASP A 261 -29.72 29.86 16.71
CA ASP A 261 -30.47 29.01 17.63
C ASP A 261 -30.95 27.74 16.91
N VAL A 262 -30.90 26.64 17.64
CA VAL A 262 -31.39 25.33 17.26
C VAL A 262 -32.90 25.32 17.52
N THR A 263 -33.65 25.36 16.43
CA THR A 263 -35.09 25.07 16.43
C THR A 263 -35.39 23.59 16.15
N ALA A 264 -34.35 22.80 15.86
CA ALA A 264 -34.40 21.39 15.54
C ALA A 264 -34.59 20.52 16.79
N ASN A 265 -35.18 19.33 16.64
CA ASN A 265 -35.24 18.36 17.73
C ASN A 265 -33.86 17.70 17.97
N ALA A 266 -33.66 17.06 19.12
CA ALA A 266 -32.35 16.49 19.50
C ALA A 266 -31.80 15.50 18.46
N GLY A 267 -32.66 14.69 17.83
CA GLY A 267 -32.24 13.74 16.79
C GLY A 267 -31.71 14.43 15.54
N GLU A 268 -32.35 15.51 15.10
CA GLU A 268 -31.90 16.32 13.96
C GLU A 268 -30.56 17.02 14.24
N VAL A 269 -30.31 17.45 15.48
CA VAL A 269 -29.02 18.04 15.88
C VAL A 269 -27.90 17.02 15.78
N ASP A 270 -28.14 15.82 16.30
CA ASP A 270 -27.16 14.73 16.26
C ASP A 270 -26.82 14.33 14.81
N GLU A 271 -27.83 14.19 13.95
CA GLU A 271 -27.60 13.87 12.53
C GLU A 271 -26.83 14.98 11.82
N ARG A 272 -27.15 16.27 12.04
CA ARG A 272 -26.40 17.37 11.42
C ARG A 272 -24.94 17.44 11.85
N ILE A 273 -24.65 17.17 13.13
CA ILE A 273 -23.27 17.08 13.62
C ILE A 273 -22.56 15.88 12.98
N LYS A 274 -23.22 14.73 12.88
CA LYS A 274 -22.66 13.53 12.23
C LYS A 274 -22.35 13.76 10.76
N ASP A 275 -23.30 14.30 10.01
CA ASP A 275 -23.15 14.58 8.59
C ASP A 275 -21.98 15.54 8.35
N PHE A 276 -21.94 16.64 9.11
CA PHE A 276 -20.85 17.61 9.03
C PHE A 276 -19.48 16.97 9.31
N LEU A 277 -19.33 16.25 10.41
CA LEU A 277 -18.05 15.66 10.80
C LEU A 277 -17.62 14.52 9.87
N THR A 278 -18.57 13.75 9.34
CA THR A 278 -18.29 12.70 8.34
C THR A 278 -17.80 13.32 7.02
N GLU A 279 -18.40 14.43 6.59
CA GLU A 279 -17.94 15.16 5.41
C GLU A 279 -16.54 15.76 5.64
N GLN A 280 -16.26 16.32 6.82
CA GLN A 280 -14.92 16.81 7.16
C GLN A 280 -13.89 15.67 7.20
N GLU A 281 -14.25 14.49 7.73
CA GLU A 281 -13.38 13.30 7.68
C GLU A 281 -13.07 12.94 6.23
N ARG A 282 -14.08 12.90 5.35
CA ARG A 282 -13.90 12.61 3.92
C ARG A 282 -12.96 13.62 3.26
N ILE A 283 -13.17 14.92 3.47
CA ILE A 283 -12.32 15.99 2.91
C ILE A 283 -10.86 15.83 3.39
N HIS A 284 -10.64 15.56 4.67
CA HIS A 284 -9.30 15.43 5.23
C HIS A 284 -8.64 14.06 4.99
N THR A 285 -9.41 13.03 4.63
CA THR A 285 -8.90 11.70 4.24
C THR A 285 -8.58 11.64 2.75
N THR A 286 -9.26 12.45 1.93
CA THR A 286 -9.06 12.46 0.47
C THR A 286 -7.71 13.08 0.13
N TRP A 287 -6.72 12.22 -0.02
CA TRP A 287 -5.48 12.52 -0.70
C TRP A 287 -5.75 12.63 -2.21
N THR A 288 -5.64 13.81 -2.79
CA THR A 288 -5.45 13.95 -4.23
C THR A 288 -3.95 13.89 -4.51
N SER A 289 -3.52 12.87 -5.25
CA SER A 289 -2.19 12.80 -5.88
C SER A 289 -1.97 13.91 -6.89
N GLU A 290 -3.04 14.58 -7.30
CA GLU A 290 -3.04 15.54 -8.37
C GLU A 290 -2.46 16.86 -7.84
N ASN A 291 -1.18 17.06 -8.17
CA ASN A 291 -0.64 18.39 -8.42
C ASN A 291 -1.69 19.19 -9.22
N ASN A 292 -2.34 20.17 -8.59
CA ASN A 292 -3.00 21.27 -9.27
C ASN A 292 -1.96 22.19 -9.95
N ASN A 293 -1.09 21.61 -10.77
CA ASN A 293 -0.42 22.30 -11.87
C ASN A 293 -1.32 22.22 -13.11
N GLU A 294 -2.60 22.57 -12.94
CA GLU A 294 -3.33 23.15 -14.07
C GLU A 294 -2.79 24.56 -14.23
N SER A 295 -1.80 24.64 -15.12
CA SER A 295 -1.35 25.87 -15.72
C SER A 295 -2.58 26.56 -16.30
N SER A 296 -3.00 27.67 -15.69
CA SER A 296 -3.98 28.55 -16.31
C SER A 296 -3.32 29.26 -17.51
N PRO A 297 -4.00 29.33 -18.66
CA PRO A 297 -3.50 30.00 -19.86
C PRO A 297 -3.38 31.53 -19.70
#